data_AF-A0AAV2S2C4-F1
#
_entry.id   AF-A0AAV2S2C4-F1
#
_cell.length_a   1.000
_cell.length_b   1.000
_cell.length_c   1.000
_cell.angle_alpha   90.00
_cell.angle_beta   90.00
_cell.angle_gamma   90.00
#
_symmetry.space_group_name_H-M   'P 1'
#
loop_
_entity.id
_entity.type
_entity.pdbx_description
1 polymer ?
#
loop_
_entity_poly.entity_id
_entity_poly.type
_entity_poly.pdbx_seq_one_letter_code
_entity_poly.pdbx_strand_id
1 'polypeptide(L)'
;SGLAQYSCDKVAVSSKRREREPKNWEFLIRLLADPRANPKLIRWEDEAKGTFLLVQPEIITDLWNSRPNRHPISYNNFARGLRYHYKTGALFNVGERQL
;
A
#
# COMPACT_ATOMS: atom_id res chain seq x y z
N SER A 1 25.31 39.86 -22.18
CA SER A 1 26.17 39.31 -21.11
C SER A 1 25.36 39.30 -19.83
N GLY A 2 25.08 38.21 -19.14
CA GLY A 2 25.49 36.81 -19.21
C GLY A 2 25.16 36.26 -17.84
N LEU A 3 24.27 35.28 -17.74
CA LEU A 3 24.08 34.52 -16.50
C LEU A 3 24.02 33.05 -16.89
N ALA A 4 25.12 32.36 -16.64
CA ALA A 4 25.14 30.90 -16.59
C ALA A 4 25.52 30.55 -15.15
N GLN A 5 24.58 29.94 -14.42
CA GLN A 5 24.87 29.31 -13.16
C GLN A 5 24.34 27.88 -13.23
N TYR A 6 25.29 26.93 -13.22
CA TYR A 6 25.04 25.51 -13.13
C TYR A 6 25.41 25.03 -11.73
N SER A 7 24.68 24.06 -11.18
CA SER A 7 25.13 23.28 -10.03
C SER A 7 24.83 21.81 -10.27
N CYS A 8 25.90 21.01 -10.19
CA CYS A 8 25.95 19.56 -10.32
C CYS A 8 25.37 18.85 -9.09
N ASP A 9 25.00 17.58 -9.28
CA ASP A 9 24.24 16.73 -8.38
C ASP A 9 24.84 16.59 -6.98
N LYS A 10 24.02 16.85 -5.96
CA LYS A 10 24.18 16.10 -4.71
C LYS A 10 23.56 14.72 -4.90
N VAL A 11 24.26 13.80 -5.58
CA VAL A 11 23.98 12.37 -5.39
C VAL A 11 24.50 11.99 -4.01
N ALA A 12 23.69 12.30 -3.00
CA ALA A 12 23.81 11.72 -1.68
C ALA A 12 22.60 10.79 -1.50
N VAL A 13 22.63 9.61 -2.14
CA VAL A 13 21.83 8.50 -1.65
C VAL A 13 22.76 7.62 -0.84
N SER A 14 22.98 8.11 0.38
CA SER A 14 23.41 7.33 1.54
C SER A 14 22.75 5.95 1.52
N SER A 15 23.57 4.96 1.83
CA SER A 15 23.26 3.57 2.12
C SER A 15 22.05 3.39 3.05
N LYS A 16 20.84 3.63 2.56
CA LYS A 16 19.64 3.11 3.21
C LYS A 16 19.66 1.62 2.91
N ARG A 17 19.74 0.80 3.98
CA ARG A 17 19.36 -0.62 3.96
C ARG A 17 18.27 -0.80 2.91
N ARG A 18 18.40 -1.74 1.97
CA ARG A 18 17.29 -2.12 1.08
C ARG A 18 16.10 -2.44 1.99
N GLU A 19 15.24 -1.46 2.25
CA GLU A 19 14.02 -1.64 3.00
C GLU A 19 13.24 -2.61 2.14
N ARG A 20 13.10 -3.84 2.64
CA ARG A 20 12.34 -4.88 1.95
C ARG A 20 11.01 -4.26 1.54
N GLU A 21 10.66 -4.40 0.26
CA GLU A 21 9.42 -3.81 -0.23
C GLU A 21 8.26 -4.35 0.62
N PRO A 22 7.37 -3.47 1.13
CA PRO A 22 6.31 -3.94 1.98
C PRO A 22 5.39 -4.85 1.18
N LYS A 23 5.00 -5.96 1.79
CA LYS A 23 3.97 -6.87 1.28
C LYS A 23 2.64 -6.11 1.13
N ASN A 24 1.73 -6.65 0.33
CA ASN A 24 0.45 -5.98 0.08
C ASN A 24 -0.35 -5.76 1.37
N TRP A 25 -0.36 -6.71 2.31
CA TRP A 25 -1.01 -6.51 3.61
C TRP A 25 -0.32 -5.42 4.47
N GLU A 26 1.02 -5.36 4.48
CA GLU A 26 1.76 -4.32 5.21
C GLU A 26 1.44 -2.92 4.66
N PHE A 27 1.18 -2.82 3.34
CA PHE A 27 0.72 -1.59 2.72
C PHE A 27 -0.69 -1.19 3.17
N LEU A 28 -1.61 -2.14 3.28
CA LEU A 28 -2.96 -1.86 3.77
C LEU A 28 -2.95 -1.32 5.21
N ILE A 29 -2.09 -1.87 6.09
CA ILE A 29 -1.92 -1.36 7.46
C ILE A 29 -1.40 0.09 7.45
N ARG A 30 -0.49 0.43 6.54
CA ARG A 30 -0.02 1.82 6.38
C ARG A 30 -1.14 2.76 5.91
N LEU A 31 -2.02 2.29 5.03
CA LEU A 31 -3.18 3.07 4.60
C LEU A 31 -4.21 3.27 5.73
N LEU A 32 -4.38 2.28 6.60
CA LEU A 32 -5.25 2.39 7.79
C LEU A 32 -4.73 3.43 8.79
N ALA A 33 -3.41 3.61 8.88
CA ALA A 33 -2.77 4.61 9.73
C ALA A 33 -2.74 6.03 9.12
N ASP A 34 -3.03 6.19 7.83
CA ASP A 34 -3.03 7.49 7.14
C ASP A 34 -4.43 8.13 7.19
N PRO A 35 -4.64 9.27 7.89
CA PRO A 35 -5.92 9.96 7.95
C PRO A 35 -6.45 10.47 6.60
N ARG A 36 -5.58 10.56 5.57
CA ARG A 36 -6.00 10.93 4.21
C ARG A 36 -6.64 9.75 3.48
N ALA A 37 -6.22 8.53 3.82
CA ALA A 37 -6.73 7.30 3.24
C ALA A 37 -7.85 6.69 4.08
N ASN A 38 -7.76 6.72 5.41
CA ASN A 38 -8.78 6.23 6.33
C ASN A 38 -9.73 7.37 6.76
N PRO A 39 -11.06 7.26 6.56
CA PRO A 39 -11.83 6.08 6.15
C PRO A 39 -12.19 5.99 4.66
N LYS A 40 -11.75 6.94 3.83
CA LYS A 40 -12.27 7.10 2.44
C LYS A 40 -11.87 5.97 1.47
N LEU A 41 -10.66 5.44 1.61
CA LEU A 41 -10.10 4.40 0.74
C LEU A 41 -10.16 3.04 1.44
N ILE A 42 -9.84 3.01 2.73
CA ILE A 42 -9.83 1.83 3.61
C ILE A 42 -10.33 2.28 4.98
N ARG A 43 -11.03 1.43 5.74
CA ARG A 43 -11.48 1.81 7.09
C ARG A 43 -11.46 0.63 8.06
N TRP A 44 -11.25 0.93 9.34
CA TRP A 44 -11.52 -0.03 10.40
C TRP A 44 -13.03 -0.20 10.57
N GLU A 45 -13.48 -1.46 10.59
CA GLU A 45 -14.80 -1.83 11.11
C GLU A 45 -14.71 -2.11 12.61
N ASP A 46 -13.61 -2.76 13.03
CA ASP A 46 -13.30 -3.06 14.42
C ASP A 46 -11.77 -3.08 14.56
N GLU A 47 -11.19 -1.95 14.96
CA GLU A 47 -9.74 -1.79 15.11
C GLU A 47 -9.17 -2.72 16.20
N ALA A 48 -9.92 -2.93 17.28
CA ALA A 48 -9.51 -3.83 18.36
C ALA A 48 -9.40 -5.29 17.91
N LYS A 49 -10.27 -5.71 16.97
CA LYS A 49 -10.20 -7.05 16.35
C LYS A 49 -9.39 -7.08 15.05
N GLY A 50 -8.84 -5.95 14.60
CA GLY A 50 -8.11 -5.86 13.35
C GLY A 50 -8.97 -6.11 12.10
N THR A 51 -10.27 -5.85 12.16
CA THR A 51 -11.20 -6.02 11.03
C THR A 51 -11.34 -4.71 10.27
N PHE A 52 -11.11 -4.74 8.96
CA PHE A 52 -11.17 -3.57 8.09
C PHE A 52 -11.82 -3.90 6.74
N LEU A 53 -12.27 -2.85 6.06
CA LEU A 53 -12.89 -2.92 4.75
C LEU A 53 -12.13 -2.04 3.74
N LEU A 54 -11.93 -2.55 2.52
CA LEU A 54 -11.45 -1.76 1.40
C LEU A 54 -12.65 -1.00 0.78
N VAL A 55 -12.72 0.31 1.02
CA VAL A 55 -13.84 1.16 0.55
C VAL A 55 -13.69 1.46 -0.94
N GLN A 56 -12.45 1.72 -1.41
CA GLN A 56 -12.16 1.98 -2.83
C GLN A 56 -10.99 1.09 -3.31
N PRO A 57 -11.27 -0.19 -3.62
CA PRO A 57 -10.22 -1.18 -3.92
C PRO A 57 -9.40 -0.88 -5.18
N GLU A 58 -10.01 -0.28 -6.20
CA GLU A 58 -9.32 0.09 -7.44
C GLU A 58 -8.29 1.20 -7.18
N ILE A 59 -8.67 2.27 -6.46
CA ILE A 59 -7.75 3.35 -6.08
C ILE A 59 -6.61 2.84 -5.20
N ILE A 60 -6.91 1.93 -4.26
CA ILE A 60 -5.87 1.28 -3.43
C ILE A 60 -4.88 0.50 -4.31
N THR A 61 -5.38 -0.17 -5.34
CA THR A 61 -4.54 -0.92 -6.27
C THR A 61 -3.67 0.02 -7.11
N ASP A 62 -4.22 1.15 -7.55
CA ASP A 62 -3.44 2.18 -8.26
C ASP A 62 -2.33 2.78 -7.38
N LEU A 63 -2.62 3.07 -6.11
CA LEU A 63 -1.63 3.51 -5.13
C LEU A 63 -0.56 2.45 -4.85
N TRP A 64 -0.93 1.16 -4.90
CA TRP A 64 0.04 0.07 -4.81
C TRP A 64 0.93 -0.01 -6.05
N ASN A 65 0.35 0.23 -7.23
CA ASN A 65 1.03 0.20 -8.53
C ASN A 65 1.92 1.43 -8.77
N SER A 66 1.70 2.55 -8.09
CA SER A 66 2.51 3.78 -8.23
C SER A 66 3.96 3.63 -7.73
N ARG A 67 4.35 2.44 -7.26
CA ARG A 67 5.68 2.14 -6.77
C ARG A 67 6.66 1.90 -7.94
N PRO A 68 7.90 2.39 -7.84
CA PRO A 68 8.89 2.17 -8.88
C PRO A 68 9.20 0.68 -9.03
N ASN A 69 9.57 0.28 -10.26
CA ASN A 69 10.03 -1.07 -10.61
C ASN A 69 9.01 -2.21 -10.42
N ARG A 70 7.70 -1.90 -10.47
CA ARG A 70 6.64 -2.91 -10.47
C ARG A 70 5.78 -2.83 -11.72
N HIS A 71 5.47 -4.00 -12.28
CA HIS A 71 4.42 -4.09 -13.29
C HIS A 71 3.06 -3.82 -12.62
N PRO A 72 2.23 -2.92 -13.18
CA PRO A 72 0.89 -2.69 -12.65
C PRO A 72 0.10 -3.98 -12.60
N ILE A 73 -0.58 -4.21 -11.47
CA ILE A 73 -1.46 -5.37 -11.27
C ILE A 73 -2.91 -4.91 -11.14
N SER A 74 -3.86 -5.77 -11.53
CA SER A 74 -5.29 -5.53 -11.28
C SER A 74 -5.65 -5.81 -9.81
N TYR A 75 -6.80 -5.28 -9.38
CA TYR A 75 -7.30 -5.55 -8.03
C TYR A 75 -7.47 -7.06 -7.77
N ASN A 76 -7.89 -7.85 -8.78
CA ASN A 76 -8.03 -9.29 -8.61
C ASN A 76 -6.69 -9.98 -8.27
N ASN A 77 -5.60 -9.56 -8.90
CA ASN A 77 -4.25 -10.04 -8.59
C ASN A 77 -3.78 -9.54 -7.20
N PHE A 78 -4.08 -8.29 -6.86
CA PHE A 78 -3.79 -7.73 -5.54
C PHE A 78 -4.51 -8.51 -4.43
N ALA A 79 -5.81 -8.76 -4.60
CA ALA A 79 -6.64 -9.55 -3.70
C ALA A 79 -6.19 -11.02 -3.65
N ARG A 80 -5.67 -11.59 -4.75
CA ARG A 80 -5.10 -12.94 -4.74
C ARG A 80 -3.87 -13.04 -3.84
N GLY A 81 -3.02 -12.01 -3.80
CA GLY A 81 -1.92 -11.93 -2.83
C GLY A 81 -2.41 -11.87 -1.39
N LEU A 82 -3.49 -11.15 -1.10
CA LEU A 82 -4.09 -11.10 0.25
C LEU A 82 -4.68 -12.46 0.65
N ARG A 83 -5.35 -13.15 -0.27
CA ARG A 83 -5.90 -14.49 -0.03
C ARG A 83 -4.82 -15.53 0.31
N TYR A 84 -3.60 -15.37 -0.21
CA TYR A 84 -2.48 -16.23 0.18
C TYR A 84 -2.14 -16.08 1.68
N HIS A 85 -2.33 -14.89 2.24
CA HIS A 85 -2.13 -14.62 3.66
C HIS A 85 -3.21 -15.20 4.57
N TYR A 86 -4.35 -15.65 4.03
CA TYR A 86 -5.35 -16.43 4.77
C TYR A 86 -4.79 -17.79 5.20
N LYS A 87 -3.99 -18.42 4.33
CA LYS A 87 -3.33 -19.69 4.64
C LYS A 87 -2.15 -19.53 5.60
N THR A 88 -1.48 -18.38 5.60
CA THR A 88 -0.31 -18.13 6.46
C THR A 88 -0.69 -17.50 7.82
N GLY A 89 -1.98 -17.24 8.08
CA GLY A 89 -2.47 -16.65 9.32
C GLY A 89 -2.20 -15.14 9.49
N ALA A 90 -1.77 -14.45 8.43
CA ALA A 90 -1.48 -13.02 8.48
C ALA A 90 -2.72 -12.14 8.19
N LEU A 91 -3.74 -12.73 7.55
CA LEU A 91 -5.06 -12.14 7.38
C LEU A 91 -6.11 -13.24 7.62
N PHE A 92 -7.30 -12.88 8.08
CA PHE A 92 -8.43 -13.80 8.20
C PHE A 92 -9.58 -13.29 7.34
N ASN A 93 -10.24 -14.18 6.60
CA ASN A 93 -11.49 -13.83 5.93
C ASN A 93 -12.59 -13.74 6.99
N VAL A 94 -13.25 -12.59 7.10
CA VAL A 94 -14.31 -12.35 8.10
C VAL A 94 -15.70 -12.79 7.60
N GLY A 95 -15.76 -13.45 6.43
CA GLY A 95 -17.00 -13.76 5.73
C GLY A 95 -17.58 -12.52 5.03
N GLU A 96 -18.23 -12.72 3.89
CA GLU A 96 -19.04 -11.69 3.24
C GLU A 96 -20.23 -11.40 4.16
N ARG A 97 -20.08 -10.42 5.06
CA ARG A 97 -21.26 -9.79 5.65
C ARG A 97 -21.90 -9.00 4.52
N GLN A 98 -22.99 -9.55 3.97
CA GLN A 98 -23.91 -8.77 3.15
C GLN A 98 -24.30 -7.54 3.97
N LEU A 99 -23.84 -6.37 3.53
CA LEU A 99 -24.45 -5.09 3.88
C LEU A 99 -25.76 -4.98 3.10
#